data_AF-A0A098GEH5-F1
#
_entry.id   AF-A0A098GEH5-F1
#
_cell.length_a   1.000
_cell.length_b   1.000
_cell.length_c   1.000
_cell.angle_alpha   90.00
_cell.angle_beta   90.00
_cell.angle_gamma   90.00
#
_symmetry.space_group_name_H-M   'P 1'
#
loop_
_entity.id
_entity.type
_entity.pdbx_description
1 polymer ?
#
loop_
_entity_poly.entity_id
_entity_poly.type
_entity_poly.pdbx_seq_one_letter_code
_entity_poly.pdbx_strand_id
1 'polypeptide(L)'
;MFDDLIEICNKHIVQLRKNIMDYFNELKKRSRIEDDDLVMDCDAIINKANSGLSLIWNCGHSSEHSSAICPELHLAIRKHNLVSSMLVELNDSQTTAEHKREALAGFLTQENKRILKEPYSSSIKSKLFKTEGEIFLKAVQKNCKKIEARLEIEKQSTLFENASI
;
A
#
# COMPACT_ATOMS: atom_id res chain seq x y z
N MET A 1 18.61 8.31 -4.83
CA MET A 1 18.82 7.58 -3.55
C MET A 1 17.60 6.73 -3.20
N PHE A 2 16.38 7.27 -3.34
CA PHE A 2 15.13 6.56 -3.03
C PHE A 2 14.55 5.77 -4.21
N ASP A 3 15.22 5.75 -5.36
CA ASP A 3 14.71 5.20 -6.63
C ASP A 3 14.36 3.70 -6.52
N ASP A 4 15.24 2.91 -5.88
CA ASP A 4 14.98 1.49 -5.59
C ASP A 4 13.68 1.29 -4.78
N LEU A 5 13.40 2.22 -3.86
CA LEU A 5 12.26 2.15 -2.97
C LEU A 5 10.96 2.57 -3.66
N ILE A 6 11.04 3.60 -4.52
CA ILE A 6 9.96 4.01 -5.43
C ILE A 6 9.58 2.83 -6.33
N GLU A 7 10.56 2.13 -6.91
CA GLU A 7 10.34 0.95 -7.74
C GLU A 7 9.64 -0.18 -6.97
N ILE A 8 10.07 -0.47 -5.75
CA ILE A 8 9.44 -1.47 -4.88
C ILE A 8 7.97 -1.11 -4.58
N CYS A 9 7.70 0.16 -4.28
CA CYS A 9 6.35 0.64 -4.00
C CYS A 9 5.45 0.55 -5.26
N ASN A 10 5.94 0.98 -6.42
CA ASN A 10 5.23 0.88 -7.69
C ASN A 10 4.89 -0.57 -8.04
N LYS A 11 5.85 -1.49 -7.94
CA LYS A 11 5.62 -2.93 -8.17
C LYS A 11 4.55 -3.49 -7.23
N HIS A 12 4.57 -3.09 -5.96
CA HIS A 12 3.57 -3.57 -5.01
C HIS A 12 2.19 -2.95 -5.24
N ILE A 13 2.10 -1.68 -5.64
CA ILE A 13 0.84 -1.03 -6.02
C ILE A 13 0.20 -1.74 -7.20
N VAL A 14 0.96 -2.08 -8.25
CA VAL A 14 0.42 -2.84 -9.40
C VAL A 14 -0.20 -4.16 -8.94
N GLN A 15 0.47 -4.89 -8.04
CA GLN A 15 -0.07 -6.13 -7.49
C GLN A 15 -1.34 -5.88 -6.64
N LEU A 16 -1.34 -4.84 -5.80
CA LEU A 16 -2.49 -4.51 -4.97
C LEU A 16 -3.71 -4.10 -5.82
N ARG A 17 -3.50 -3.35 -6.91
CA ARG A 17 -4.56 -3.01 -7.87
C ARG A 17 -5.14 -4.25 -8.54
N LYS A 18 -4.31 -5.21 -8.91
CA LYS A 18 -4.77 -6.52 -9.41
C LYS A 18 -5.65 -7.23 -8.37
N ASN A 19 -5.17 -7.33 -7.13
CA ASN A 19 -5.92 -7.96 -6.04
C ASN A 19 -7.28 -7.25 -5.80
N ILE A 20 -7.31 -5.91 -5.82
CA ILE A 20 -8.54 -5.11 -5.70
C ILE A 20 -9.53 -5.49 -6.80
N MET A 21 -9.07 -5.56 -8.06
CA MET A 21 -9.93 -5.95 -9.19
C MET A 21 -10.41 -7.41 -9.08
N ASP A 22 -9.54 -8.33 -8.67
CA ASP A 22 -9.90 -9.74 -8.48
C ASP A 22 -10.99 -9.89 -7.40
N TYR A 23 -10.83 -9.25 -6.24
CA TYR A 23 -11.84 -9.26 -5.17
C TYR A 23 -13.14 -8.54 -5.55
N PHE A 24 -13.05 -7.45 -6.31
CA PHE A 24 -14.22 -6.76 -6.84
C PHE A 24 -15.02 -7.65 -7.80
N ASN A 25 -14.35 -8.32 -8.73
CA ASN A 25 -15.00 -9.19 -9.70
C ASN A 25 -15.62 -10.43 -9.03
N GLU A 26 -14.96 -10.97 -8.01
CA GLU A 26 -15.54 -12.05 -7.18
C GLU A 26 -16.81 -11.57 -6.45
N LEU A 27 -16.80 -10.36 -5.91
CA LEU A 27 -17.98 -9.77 -5.28
C LEU A 27 -19.13 -9.60 -6.29
N LYS A 28 -18.86 -9.03 -7.47
CA LYS A 28 -19.83 -8.89 -8.58
C LYS A 28 -20.52 -10.19 -8.95
N LYS A 29 -19.72 -11.25 -9.16
CA LYS A 29 -20.22 -12.60 -9.51
C LYS A 29 -21.19 -13.12 -8.45
N ARG A 30 -20.87 -12.93 -7.17
CA ARG A 30 -21.73 -13.37 -6.05
C ARG A 30 -23.02 -12.56 -5.95
N SER A 31 -22.98 -11.29 -6.31
CA SER A 31 -24.15 -10.38 -6.28
C SER A 31 -25.09 -10.51 -7.49
N ARG A 32 -24.77 -11.31 -8.51
CA ARG A 32 -25.59 -11.47 -9.74
C ARG A 32 -25.91 -10.14 -10.46
N ILE A 33 -24.99 -9.18 -10.40
CA ILE A 33 -25.10 -7.94 -11.17
C ILE A 33 -24.83 -8.30 -12.64
N GLU A 34 -25.73 -7.95 -13.56
CA GLU A 34 -25.54 -8.17 -15.00
C GLU A 34 -24.30 -7.41 -15.50
N ASP A 35 -23.53 -8.04 -16.40
CA ASP A 35 -22.16 -7.65 -16.78
C ASP A 35 -22.04 -6.23 -17.37
N ASP A 36 -23.14 -5.62 -17.84
CA ASP A 36 -23.12 -4.39 -18.64
C ASP A 36 -23.18 -3.08 -17.83
N ASP A 37 -23.67 -3.07 -16.58
CA ASP A 37 -23.97 -1.81 -15.87
C ASP A 37 -22.87 -1.30 -14.92
N LEU A 38 -21.77 -2.04 -14.72
CA LEU A 38 -20.83 -1.72 -13.65
C LEU A 38 -19.35 -1.96 -13.98
N VAL A 39 -18.88 -1.63 -15.18
CA VAL A 39 -17.44 -1.59 -15.47
C VAL A 39 -16.79 -0.41 -14.72
N MET A 40 -16.40 -0.64 -13.47
CA MET A 40 -15.59 0.31 -12.71
C MET A 40 -14.11 -0.02 -12.87
N ASP A 41 -13.31 1.00 -13.16
CA ASP A 41 -11.86 0.90 -13.07
C ASP A 41 -11.40 0.85 -11.59
N CYS A 42 -10.14 0.47 -11.38
CA CYS A 42 -9.57 0.32 -10.04
C CYS A 42 -9.56 1.64 -9.26
N ASP A 43 -9.33 2.76 -9.93
CA ASP A 43 -9.28 4.08 -9.30
C ASP A 43 -10.65 4.52 -8.80
N ALA A 44 -11.70 4.28 -9.56
CA ALA A 44 -13.08 4.53 -9.18
C ALA A 44 -13.47 3.69 -7.96
N ILE A 45 -13.04 2.43 -7.88
CA ILE A 45 -13.26 1.56 -6.70
C ILE A 45 -12.58 2.15 -5.46
N ILE A 46 -11.29 2.51 -5.57
CA ILE A 46 -10.51 3.09 -4.47
C ILE A 46 -11.10 4.43 -4.03
N ASN A 47 -11.41 5.33 -4.98
CA ASN A 47 -11.97 6.64 -4.70
C ASN A 47 -13.34 6.53 -4.01
N LYS A 48 -14.19 5.61 -4.49
CA LYS A 48 -15.49 5.35 -3.87
C LYS A 48 -15.31 4.82 -2.45
N ALA A 49 -14.38 3.89 -2.22
CA ALA A 49 -14.06 3.37 -0.89
C ALA A 49 -13.54 4.45 0.07
N ASN A 50 -12.76 5.40 -0.44
CA ASN A 50 -12.15 6.48 0.34
C ASN A 50 -13.12 7.65 0.60
N SER A 51 -14.25 7.73 -0.10
CA SER A 51 -15.21 8.83 0.03
C SER A 51 -15.98 8.87 1.36
N GLY A 52 -15.79 7.88 2.24
CA GLY A 52 -16.50 7.79 3.53
C GLY A 52 -17.99 7.41 3.40
N LEU A 53 -18.54 7.47 2.19
CA LEU A 53 -19.69 6.67 1.82
C LEU A 53 -19.21 5.22 1.91
N SER A 54 -19.80 4.44 2.83
CA SER A 54 -19.61 2.99 2.86
C SER A 54 -19.67 2.48 1.41
N LEU A 55 -18.91 1.42 1.08
CA LEU A 55 -18.91 0.78 -0.26
C LEU A 55 -20.29 0.13 -0.58
N ILE A 56 -21.38 0.81 -0.21
CA ILE A 56 -22.74 0.63 -0.62
C ILE A 56 -22.74 0.83 -2.12
N TRP A 57 -22.53 -0.27 -2.81
CA TRP A 57 -22.82 -0.34 -4.21
C TRP A 57 -24.30 -0.65 -4.28
N ASN A 58 -25.02 0.30 -4.87
CA ASN A 58 -26.44 0.15 -5.06
C ASN A 58 -26.62 -0.83 -6.22
N CYS A 59 -26.65 -2.12 -5.89
CA CYS A 59 -26.72 -3.21 -6.86
C CYS A 59 -28.18 -3.43 -7.29
N GLY A 60 -28.85 -2.38 -7.79
CA GLY A 60 -30.20 -2.39 -8.37
C GLY A 60 -31.36 -2.80 -7.45
N HIS A 61 -31.14 -3.69 -6.49
CA HIS A 61 -32.12 -4.36 -5.65
C HIS A 61 -31.56 -4.50 -4.21
N SER A 62 -31.83 -3.48 -3.39
CA SER A 62 -32.02 -3.54 -1.92
C SER A 62 -31.03 -4.34 -1.02
N SER A 63 -29.73 -4.41 -1.33
CA SER A 63 -28.76 -4.79 -0.29
C SER A 63 -27.58 -3.84 -0.25
N GLU A 64 -27.45 -3.13 0.86
CA GLU A 64 -26.31 -2.28 1.14
C GLU A 64 -25.07 -3.16 1.32
N HIS A 65 -24.11 -3.07 0.39
CA HIS A 65 -22.85 -3.78 0.55
C HIS A 65 -21.89 -2.97 1.43
N SER A 66 -21.35 -3.57 2.49
CA SER A 66 -20.49 -2.93 3.50
C SER A 66 -19.12 -3.60 3.51
N SER A 67 -18.12 -3.00 4.17
CA SER A 67 -16.85 -3.66 4.53
C SER A 67 -17.05 -5.00 5.26
N ALA A 68 -18.23 -5.23 5.84
CA ALA A 68 -18.65 -6.50 6.41
C ALA A 68 -18.87 -7.62 5.36
N ILE A 69 -19.09 -7.30 4.09
CA ILE A 69 -19.43 -8.27 3.03
C ILE A 69 -18.19 -8.71 2.24
N CYS A 70 -17.19 -7.84 2.07
CA CYS A 70 -15.92 -8.19 1.43
C CYS A 70 -14.73 -7.60 2.21
N PRO A 71 -14.37 -8.21 3.36
CA PRO A 71 -13.25 -7.77 4.17
C PRO A 71 -11.92 -7.83 3.40
N GLU A 72 -11.79 -8.75 2.42
CA GLU A 72 -10.63 -8.87 1.55
C GLU A 72 -10.41 -7.64 0.67
N LEU A 73 -11.47 -7.15 0.01
CA LEU A 73 -11.41 -5.95 -0.83
C LEU A 73 -11.06 -4.72 0.01
N HIS A 74 -11.69 -4.59 1.18
CA HIS A 74 -11.40 -3.50 2.11
C HIS A 74 -9.93 -3.53 2.57
N LEU A 75 -9.41 -4.71 2.92
CA LEU A 75 -8.01 -4.88 3.31
C LEU A 75 -7.06 -4.57 2.15
N ALA A 76 -7.38 -4.98 0.91
CA ALA A 76 -6.58 -4.69 -0.27
C ALA A 76 -6.50 -3.18 -0.54
N ILE A 77 -7.62 -2.46 -0.42
CA ILE A 77 -7.66 -0.99 -0.55
C ILE A 77 -6.89 -0.31 0.58
N ARG A 78 -7.01 -0.77 1.83
CA ARG A 78 -6.23 -0.23 2.95
C ARG A 78 -4.74 -0.39 2.73
N LYS A 79 -4.29 -1.57 2.30
CA LYS A 79 -2.88 -1.81 1.94
C LYS A 79 -2.43 -0.90 0.79
N HIS A 80 -3.28 -0.74 -0.23
CA HIS A 80 -3.01 0.15 -1.36
C HIS A 80 -2.82 1.60 -0.89
N ASN A 81 -3.71 2.12 -0.06
CA ASN A 81 -3.63 3.48 0.46
C ASN A 81 -2.36 3.71 1.28
N LEU A 82 -1.96 2.75 2.12
CA LEU A 82 -0.71 2.84 2.88
C LEU A 82 0.51 2.97 1.96
N VAL A 83 0.61 2.10 0.95
CA VAL A 83 1.76 2.08 0.02
C VAL A 83 1.74 3.31 -0.89
N SER A 84 0.56 3.73 -1.33
CA SER A 84 0.38 4.92 -2.18
C SER A 84 0.75 6.20 -1.44
N SER A 85 0.34 6.35 -0.18
CA SER A 85 0.74 7.49 0.65
C SER A 85 2.26 7.58 0.76
N MET A 86 2.94 6.47 1.03
CA MET A 86 4.40 6.45 1.05
C MET A 86 5.02 6.77 -0.32
N LEU A 87 4.43 6.27 -1.40
CA LEU A 87 4.93 6.56 -2.75
C LEU A 87 4.85 8.04 -3.10
N VAL A 88 3.79 8.74 -2.68
CA VAL A 88 3.65 10.20 -2.86
C VAL A 88 4.78 10.92 -2.16
N GLU A 89 5.03 10.62 -0.89
CA GLU A 89 6.11 11.23 -0.10
C GLU A 89 7.49 11.01 -0.75
N LEU A 90 7.75 9.81 -1.26
CA LEU A 90 9.02 9.48 -1.90
C LEU A 90 9.23 10.20 -3.24
N ASN A 91 8.15 10.42 -4.00
CA ASN A 91 8.21 11.11 -5.30
C ASN A 91 8.14 12.63 -5.18
N ASP A 92 7.81 13.18 -4.01
CA ASP A 92 7.74 14.63 -3.84
C ASP A 92 9.13 15.26 -4.05
N SER A 93 9.26 16.09 -5.07
CA SER A 93 10.50 16.80 -5.41
C SER A 93 10.81 17.95 -4.45
N GLN A 94 9.81 18.42 -3.70
CA GLN A 94 9.92 19.54 -2.78
C GLN A 94 10.39 19.12 -1.38
N THR A 95 10.41 17.82 -1.09
CA THR A 95 10.82 17.30 0.22
C THR A 95 12.29 16.89 0.27
N THR A 96 12.93 17.15 1.41
CA THR A 96 14.33 16.78 1.65
C THR A 96 14.50 15.28 1.87
N ALA A 97 15.74 14.78 1.73
CA ALA A 97 16.05 13.38 2.03
C ALA A 97 15.71 13.00 3.49
N GLU A 98 15.98 13.89 4.44
CA GLU A 98 15.59 13.75 5.85
C GLU A 98 14.07 13.63 6.01
N HIS A 99 13.28 14.47 5.33
CA HIS A 99 11.82 14.41 5.40
C HIS A 99 11.29 13.07 4.85
N LYS A 100 11.81 12.62 3.70
CA LYS A 100 11.46 11.31 3.12
C LYS A 100 11.82 10.16 4.06
N ARG A 101 12.92 10.27 4.80
CA ARG A 101 13.32 9.30 5.84
C ARG A 101 12.36 9.29 7.02
N GLU A 102 11.88 10.44 7.46
CA GLU A 102 10.87 10.53 8.53
C GLU A 102 9.53 9.95 8.10
N ALA A 103 9.09 10.25 6.87
CA ALA A 103 7.91 9.63 6.27
C ALA A 103 8.03 8.09 6.23
N LEU A 104 9.22 7.57 5.90
CA LEU A 104 9.51 6.12 5.95
C LEU A 104 9.39 5.54 7.35
N ALA A 105 9.86 6.25 8.37
CA ALA A 105 9.72 5.82 9.75
C ALA A 105 8.25 5.78 10.18
N GLY A 106 7.46 6.79 9.78
CA GLY A 106 6.01 6.85 9.99
C GLY A 106 5.25 5.73 9.26
N PHE A 107 5.71 5.35 8.07
CA PHE A 107 5.16 4.20 7.36
C PHE A 107 5.47 2.88 8.08
N LEU A 108 6.66 2.72 8.65
CA LEU A 108 7.13 1.49 9.28
C LEU A 108 6.68 1.30 10.74
N THR A 109 5.57 1.89 11.14
CA THR A 109 4.95 1.65 12.46
C THR A 109 4.51 0.19 12.63
N GLN A 110 4.34 -0.25 13.89
CA GLN A 110 3.86 -1.60 14.17
C GLN A 110 2.46 -1.86 13.57
N GLU A 111 1.58 -0.85 13.59
CA GLU A 111 0.24 -0.93 13.03
C GLU A 111 0.24 -1.11 11.52
N ASN A 112 0.98 -0.28 10.78
CA ASN A 112 1.06 -0.40 9.32
C ASN A 112 1.70 -1.72 8.89
N LYS A 113 2.74 -2.17 9.61
CA LYS A 113 3.33 -3.49 9.42
C LYS A 113 2.31 -4.60 9.65
N ARG A 114 1.43 -4.48 10.65
CA ARG A 114 0.35 -5.45 10.91
C ARG A 114 -0.64 -5.49 9.75
N ILE A 115 -1.13 -4.33 9.28
CA ILE A 115 -2.07 -4.23 8.16
C ILE A 115 -1.49 -4.85 6.89
N LEU A 116 -0.23 -4.55 6.56
CA LEU A 116 0.43 -5.09 5.36
C LEU A 116 0.58 -6.61 5.40
N LYS A 117 0.88 -7.17 6.58
CA LYS A 117 1.05 -8.61 6.77
C LYS A 117 -0.25 -9.39 6.90
N GLU A 118 -1.34 -8.71 7.23
CA GLU A 118 -2.64 -9.33 7.46
C GLU A 118 -3.06 -10.18 6.26
N PRO A 119 -3.33 -11.48 6.44
CA PRO A 119 -3.77 -12.32 5.33
C PRO A 119 -5.16 -11.89 4.89
N TYR A 120 -5.45 -11.99 3.59
CA TYR A 120 -6.78 -11.66 3.07
C TYR A 120 -7.86 -12.61 3.63
N SER A 121 -7.55 -13.89 3.81
CA SER A 121 -8.46 -14.85 4.45
C SER A 121 -7.88 -15.39 5.76
N SER A 122 -8.70 -15.43 6.81
CA SER A 122 -8.41 -16.11 8.07
C SER A 122 -8.44 -17.64 7.95
N SER A 123 -9.03 -18.19 6.89
CA SER A 123 -9.13 -19.64 6.66
C SER A 123 -7.82 -20.27 6.22
N ILE A 124 -6.89 -19.49 5.68
CA ILE A 124 -5.57 -19.97 5.28
C ILE A 124 -4.60 -19.78 6.46
N LYS A 125 -4.70 -20.67 7.45
CA LYS A 125 -3.64 -20.92 8.43
C LYS A 125 -2.45 -21.60 7.75
N SER A 126 -1.77 -20.93 6.82
CA SER A 126 -0.50 -21.44 6.32
C SER A 126 0.65 -20.77 7.05
N LYS A 127 1.23 -21.49 8.01
CA LYS A 127 2.51 -21.16 8.65
C LYS A 127 3.71 -21.23 7.67
N LEU A 128 3.48 -21.56 6.39
CA LEU A 128 4.51 -21.86 5.40
C LEU A 128 4.58 -20.85 4.25
N PHE A 129 3.64 -19.91 4.12
CA PHE A 129 3.67 -18.87 3.08
C PHE A 129 3.95 -17.51 3.70
N LYS A 130 5.11 -16.92 3.36
CA LYS A 130 5.34 -15.47 3.58
C LYS A 130 4.24 -14.74 2.81
N THR A 131 3.42 -13.95 3.49
CA THR A 131 2.42 -13.14 2.79
C THR A 131 3.15 -12.10 1.93
N GLU A 132 2.57 -11.70 0.80
CA GLU A 132 3.17 -10.72 -0.11
C GLU A 132 3.61 -9.44 0.61
N GLY A 133 2.83 -9.03 1.63
CA GLY A 133 3.17 -7.90 2.49
C GLY A 133 4.43 -8.11 3.34
N GLU A 134 4.75 -9.34 3.76
CA GLU A 134 6.03 -9.63 4.42
C GLU A 134 7.21 -9.51 3.45
N ILE A 135 7.04 -9.97 2.20
CA ILE A 135 8.07 -9.87 1.16
C ILE A 135 8.34 -8.38 0.88
N PHE A 136 7.28 -7.60 0.68
CA PHE A 136 7.35 -6.16 0.50
C PHE A 136 8.04 -5.47 1.68
N LEU A 137 7.60 -5.73 2.92
CA LEU A 137 8.20 -5.12 4.12
C LEU A 137 9.69 -5.45 4.27
N LYS A 138 10.11 -6.68 3.96
CA LYS A 138 11.53 -7.05 3.98
C LYS A 138 12.33 -6.26 2.94
N ALA A 139 11.77 -6.06 1.74
CA ALA A 139 12.40 -5.27 0.68
C ALA A 139 12.52 -3.79 1.07
N VAL A 140 11.46 -3.20 1.66
CA VAL A 140 11.48 -1.84 2.19
C VAL A 140 12.54 -1.71 3.29
N GLN A 141 12.50 -2.57 4.31
CA GLN A 141 13.46 -2.52 5.43
C GLN A 141 14.91 -2.67 4.97
N LYS A 142 15.17 -3.54 3.99
CA LYS A 142 16.51 -3.69 3.41
C LYS A 142 16.99 -2.40 2.76
N ASN A 143 16.12 -1.69 2.04
CA ASN A 143 16.49 -0.43 1.41
C ASN A 143 16.58 0.74 2.40
N CYS A 144 15.75 0.77 3.45
CA CYS A 144 15.89 1.74 4.54
C CYS A 144 17.29 1.69 5.16
N LYS A 145 17.80 0.48 5.45
CA LYS A 145 19.18 0.32 5.98
C LYS A 145 20.26 0.85 5.04
N LYS A 146 20.07 0.69 3.73
CA LYS A 146 21.02 1.24 2.73
C LYS A 146 20.96 2.78 2.69
N ILE A 147 19.76 3.34 2.79
CA ILE A 147 19.54 4.79 2.82
C ILE A 147 20.19 5.38 4.08
N GLU A 148 19.95 4.78 5.25
CA GLU A 148 20.57 5.19 6.52
C GLU A 148 22.10 5.19 6.42
N ALA A 149 22.70 4.12 5.92
CA ALA A 149 24.15 4.03 5.74
C ALA A 149 24.70 5.11 4.79
N ARG A 150 23.98 5.45 3.71
CA ARG A 150 24.41 6.50 2.77
C ARG A 150 24.34 7.89 3.39
N LEU A 151 23.25 8.20 4.10
CA LEU A 151 23.09 9.49 4.78
C LEU A 151 24.14 9.70 5.88
N GLU A 152 24.55 8.63 6.57
CA GLU A 152 25.60 8.70 7.58
C GLU A 152 26.98 9.00 6.97
N ILE A 153 27.30 8.41 5.81
CA ILE A 153 28.50 8.74 5.04
C ILE A 153 28.48 10.20 4.59
N GLU A 154 27.37 10.67 4.01
CA GLU A 154 27.22 12.06 3.55
C GLU A 154 27.40 13.06 4.70
N LYS A 155 26.82 12.77 5.87
CA LYS A 155 27.01 13.59 7.09
C LYS A 155 28.46 13.66 7.53
N GLN A 156 29.17 12.53 7.56
CA GLN A 156 30.59 12.51 7.93
C GLN A 156 31.44 13.30 6.93
N SER A 157 31.20 13.14 5.63
CA SER A 157 31.91 13.90 4.59
C SER A 157 31.74 15.42 4.74
N THR A 158 30.53 15.91 5.00
CA THR A 158 30.28 17.35 5.23
C THR A 158 30.95 17.89 6.50
N LEU A 159 31.12 17.06 7.54
CA LEU A 159 31.81 17.46 8.77
C LEU A 159 33.33 17.58 8.54
N PHE A 160 33.93 16.69 7.75
CA PHE A 160 35.36 16.75 7.41
C PHE A 160 35.70 17.95 6.51
N GLU A 161 34.82 18.31 5.58
CA GLU A 161 35.00 19.50 4.75
C GLU A 161 34.93 20.81 5.57
N ASN A 162 33.98 20.91 6.51
CA ASN A 162 33.84 22.07 7.37
C ASN A 162 34.93 22.17 8.48
N ALA A 163 35.54 21.06 8.87
CA ALA A 163 36.63 21.03 9.85
C ALA A 163 38.02 21.31 9.23
N SER A 164 38.12 21.36 7.90
CA SER A 164 39.36 21.60 7.15
C SER A 164 39.52 23.06 6.67
N ILE A 165 38.66 23.96 7.15
CA ILE A 165 38.65 25.42 6.90
C ILE A 165 39.04 26.13 8.19
#